data_AF-A0A9D3RVX4-F1
#
_entry.id   AF-A0A9D3RVX4-F1
#
_cell.length_a   1.000
_cell.length_b   1.000
_cell.length_c   1.000
_cell.angle_alpha   90.00
_cell.angle_beta   90.00
_cell.angle_gamma   90.00
#
_symmetry.space_group_name_H-M   'P 1'
#
loop_
_entity.id
_entity.type
_entity.pdbx_description
1 polymer ?
#
loop_
_entity_poly.entity_id
_entity_poly.type
_entity_poly.pdbx_seq_one_letter_code
_entity_poly.pdbx_strand_id
1 'polypeptide(L)'
;MEIENIVANTVLLKAREGGGGKRNGRSKKWKEMLRLPHISLCEELRQTVERDYFSLCEKQPIGRLLFRQFCDTRPELRRCIEFLDAVAAYEVAPDEKRRAYGLNVLDTYFNNGSAAHLPEIPQEVVTECREKLEQSPCKELFKECARIVREYLSGVPFSCYQETMYFSRFLQWKWLERQPVTKNTFRHYRVLGKGGFGEVCACQVRATASKRSRLSSQGRVRVMRKRQPWAPSGRTDPRPASCGRTRGRNTARVPRRPPNTCVRKRAGGTEPSGYLRSE
;
A
#
# COMPACT_ATOMS: atom_id res chain seq x y z
N MET A 1 -22.35 17.98 34.67
CA MET A 1 -22.01 18.07 33.23
C MET A 1 -20.56 18.51 32.99
N GLU A 2 -20.00 19.46 33.76
CA GLU A 2 -18.60 19.90 33.57
C GLU A 2 -17.55 18.89 34.06
N ILE A 3 -17.73 18.28 35.23
CA ILE A 3 -16.77 17.32 35.80
C ILE A 3 -16.57 16.10 34.89
N GLU A 4 -17.65 15.55 34.33
CA GLU A 4 -17.59 14.39 33.43
C GLU A 4 -16.82 14.70 32.14
N ASN A 5 -17.00 15.90 31.58
CA ASN A 5 -16.27 16.35 30.41
C ASN A 5 -14.79 16.58 30.71
N ILE A 6 -14.46 17.18 31.85
CA ILE A 6 -13.08 17.39 32.29
C ILE A 6 -12.39 16.03 32.51
N VAL A 7 -13.05 15.10 33.21
CA VAL A 7 -12.53 13.73 33.43
C VAL A 7 -12.30 13.02 32.09
N ALA A 8 -13.27 13.08 31.16
CA ALA A 8 -13.15 12.42 29.87
C ALA A 8 -12.05 13.04 28.98
N ASN A 9 -11.80 14.34 29.09
CA ASN A 9 -10.70 15.04 28.40
C ASN A 9 -9.34 14.65 28.96
N THR A 10 -9.20 14.66 30.28
CA THR A 10 -7.95 14.26 30.96
C THR A 10 -7.59 12.81 30.66
N VAL A 11 -8.58 11.91 30.65
CA VAL A 11 -8.37 10.50 30.28
C VAL A 11 -7.93 10.37 28.81
N LEU A 12 -8.52 11.14 27.89
CA LEU A 12 -8.14 11.10 26.47
C LEU A 12 -6.73 11.63 26.21
N LEU A 13 -6.34 12.71 26.91
CA LEU A 13 -5.01 13.31 26.85
C LEU A 13 -3.95 12.35 27.41
N LYS A 14 -4.18 11.76 28.59
CA LYS A 14 -3.31 10.71 29.14
C LYS A 14 -3.16 9.52 28.20
N ALA A 15 -4.22 9.13 27.50
CA ALA A 15 -4.11 8.09 26.49
C ALA A 15 -3.31 8.52 25.24
N ARG A 16 -3.22 9.83 24.92
CA ARG A 16 -2.50 10.37 23.74
C ARG A 16 -1.01 10.39 24.00
N GLU A 17 -0.63 10.74 25.21
CA GLU A 17 0.74 10.77 25.72
C GLU A 17 1.33 9.37 25.96
N GLY A 18 0.68 8.32 25.44
CA GLY A 18 1.16 6.94 25.54
C GLY A 18 0.52 6.12 26.66
N GLY A 19 -0.47 6.65 27.40
CA GLY A 19 -1.28 5.85 28.32
C GLY A 19 -0.46 5.22 29.46
N GLY A 20 -0.15 6.04 30.48
CA GLY A 20 0.30 5.65 31.82
C GLY A 20 1.04 4.31 31.96
N GLY A 21 2.35 4.31 31.69
CA GLY A 21 3.28 3.25 32.10
C GLY A 21 3.93 2.46 30.96
N LYS A 22 4.78 1.48 31.32
CA LYS A 22 5.65 0.66 30.43
C LYS A 22 4.95 -0.08 29.28
N ARG A 23 3.61 -0.07 29.23
CA ARG A 23 2.80 -0.83 28.27
C ARG A 23 2.20 0.02 27.15
N ASN A 24 2.56 1.31 27.09
CA ASN A 24 2.10 2.27 26.09
C ASN A 24 0.57 2.22 25.87
N GLY A 25 -0.21 2.13 26.96
CA GLY A 25 -1.66 2.04 26.92
C GLY A 25 -2.28 0.66 26.58
N ARG A 26 -1.49 -0.39 26.33
CA ARG A 26 -2.01 -1.74 25.99
C ARG A 26 -2.67 -2.43 27.19
N SER A 27 -3.63 -3.30 26.91
CA SER A 27 -4.27 -4.16 27.92
C SER A 27 -3.25 -5.05 28.63
N LYS A 28 -3.45 -5.39 29.92
CA LYS A 28 -2.57 -6.34 30.63
C LYS A 28 -2.56 -7.72 29.94
N LYS A 29 -3.67 -8.10 29.33
CA LYS A 29 -3.89 -9.37 28.61
C LYS A 29 -3.70 -9.27 27.09
N TRP A 30 -2.99 -8.26 26.59
CA TRP A 30 -2.87 -8.03 25.14
C TRP A 30 -2.28 -9.23 24.37
N LYS A 31 -1.37 -9.99 25.01
CA LYS A 31 -0.79 -11.21 24.44
C LYS A 31 -1.82 -12.33 24.29
N GLU A 32 -2.73 -12.48 25.25
CA GLU A 32 -3.84 -13.44 25.16
C GLU A 32 -4.82 -13.02 24.06
N MET A 33 -5.12 -11.71 23.97
CA MET A 33 -6.04 -11.16 22.96
C MET A 33 -5.52 -11.28 21.51
N LEU A 34 -4.20 -11.34 21.32
CA LEU A 34 -3.54 -11.48 20.01
C LEU A 34 -2.73 -12.77 19.93
N ARG A 35 -3.15 -13.81 20.66
CA ARG A 35 -2.50 -15.11 20.62
C ARG A 35 -2.68 -15.69 19.21
N LEU A 36 -1.58 -16.07 18.59
CA LEU A 36 -1.63 -16.70 17.28
C LEU A 36 -2.31 -18.08 17.39
N PRO A 37 -3.21 -18.43 16.46
CA PRO A 37 -3.86 -19.74 16.43
C PRO A 37 -2.85 -20.84 16.10
N HIS A 38 -3.20 -22.09 16.40
CA HIS A 38 -2.45 -23.24 15.91
C HIS A 38 -2.49 -23.31 14.37
N ILE A 39 -1.44 -23.82 13.74
CA ILE A 39 -1.29 -23.82 12.26
C ILE A 39 -2.45 -24.56 11.59
N SER A 40 -2.94 -25.64 12.20
CA SER A 40 -4.09 -26.42 11.68
C SER A 40 -5.37 -25.59 11.49
N LEU A 41 -5.60 -24.56 12.31
CA LEU A 41 -6.77 -23.67 12.17
C LEU A 41 -6.64 -22.70 10.99
N CYS A 42 -5.46 -22.62 10.39
CA CYS A 42 -5.17 -21.77 9.26
C CYS A 42 -5.20 -22.54 7.93
N GLU A 43 -5.47 -23.84 7.92
CA GLU A 43 -5.45 -24.66 6.70
C GLU A 43 -6.54 -24.25 5.70
N GLU A 44 -7.75 -23.96 6.18
CA GLU A 44 -8.82 -23.40 5.36
C GLU A 44 -8.41 -22.04 4.75
N LEU A 45 -7.67 -21.23 5.50
CA LEU A 45 -7.13 -19.97 4.98
C LEU A 45 -6.06 -20.20 3.93
N ARG A 46 -5.23 -21.23 4.08
CA ARG A 46 -4.20 -21.60 3.10
C ARG A 46 -4.82 -21.91 1.74
N GLN A 47 -5.98 -22.55 1.73
CA GLN A 47 -6.69 -22.94 0.52
C GLN A 47 -7.47 -21.77 -0.11
N THR A 48 -8.04 -20.88 0.72
CA THR A 48 -8.92 -19.79 0.25
C THR A 48 -8.22 -18.47 -0.06
N VAL A 49 -6.97 -18.30 0.38
CA VAL A 49 -6.21 -17.05 0.13
C VAL A 49 -5.75 -17.00 -1.32
N GLU A 50 -6.09 -15.88 -1.98
CA GLU A 50 -5.59 -15.54 -3.32
C GLU A 50 -4.06 -15.44 -3.32
N ARG A 51 -3.43 -16.19 -4.22
CA ARG A 51 -1.97 -16.31 -4.34
C ARG A 51 -1.39 -15.21 -5.25
N ASP A 52 -1.73 -13.96 -4.96
CA ASP A 52 -1.18 -12.80 -5.68
C ASP A 52 0.06 -12.25 -4.95
N TYR A 53 1.23 -12.31 -5.59
CA TYR A 53 2.49 -11.77 -5.07
C TYR A 53 2.36 -10.28 -4.71
N PHE A 54 1.74 -9.48 -5.58
CA PHE A 54 1.67 -8.03 -5.38
C PHE A 54 0.79 -7.67 -4.17
N SER A 55 -0.31 -8.39 -3.98
CA SER A 55 -1.15 -8.27 -2.79
C SER A 55 -0.44 -8.75 -1.52
N LEU A 56 0.13 -9.96 -1.52
CA LEU A 56 0.64 -10.61 -0.32
C LEU A 56 2.00 -10.04 0.13
N CYS A 57 2.92 -9.82 -0.81
CA CYS A 57 4.32 -9.49 -0.52
C CYS A 57 4.64 -8.00 -0.70
N GLU A 58 3.82 -7.21 -1.40
CA GLU A 58 4.07 -5.76 -1.53
C GLU A 58 3.06 -4.89 -0.77
N LYS A 59 1.76 -5.02 -1.06
CA LYS A 59 0.70 -4.17 -0.47
C LYS A 59 0.51 -4.41 1.03
N GLN A 60 0.67 -5.65 1.47
CA GLN A 60 0.40 -6.04 2.85
C GLN A 60 1.68 -5.96 3.69
N PRO A 61 1.73 -5.10 4.72
CA PRO A 61 2.99 -4.83 5.43
C PRO A 61 3.53 -6.04 6.20
N ILE A 62 2.65 -6.86 6.80
CA ILE A 62 3.07 -8.08 7.51
C ILE A 62 3.56 -9.14 6.51
N GLY A 63 2.88 -9.29 5.37
CA GLY A 63 3.30 -10.24 4.33
C GLY A 63 4.62 -9.82 3.69
N ARG A 64 4.79 -8.53 3.38
CA ARG A 64 6.07 -7.96 2.94
C ARG A 64 7.21 -8.23 3.91
N LEU A 65 6.98 -8.05 5.21
CA LEU A 65 8.01 -8.28 6.22
C LEU A 65 8.38 -9.76 6.32
N LEU A 66 7.40 -10.67 6.34
CA LEU A 66 7.65 -12.10 6.42
C LEU A 66 8.31 -12.64 5.14
N PHE A 67 7.93 -12.12 3.98
CA PHE A 67 8.59 -12.46 2.71
C PHE A 67 10.06 -12.01 2.71
N ARG A 68 10.36 -10.82 3.23
CA ARG A 68 11.75 -10.37 3.39
C ARG A 68 12.55 -11.26 4.33
N GLN A 69 11.97 -11.66 5.47
CA GLN A 69 12.62 -12.61 6.38
C GLN A 69 12.90 -13.97 5.73
N PHE A 70 12.04 -14.40 4.80
CA PHE A 70 12.30 -15.56 3.97
C PHE A 70 13.45 -15.30 2.99
N CYS A 71 13.44 -14.16 2.28
CA CYS A 71 14.52 -13.80 1.36
C CYS A 71 15.88 -13.68 2.06
N ASP A 72 15.93 -13.26 3.32
CA ASP A 72 17.17 -13.17 4.11
C ASP A 72 17.85 -14.53 4.33
N THR A 73 17.10 -15.64 4.23
CA THR A 73 17.66 -17.00 4.36
C THR A 73 18.46 -17.45 3.14
N ARG A 74 18.29 -16.77 1.99
CA ARG A 74 18.85 -17.16 0.70
C ARG A 74 19.62 -15.97 0.10
N PRO A 75 20.96 -16.03 -0.02
CA PRO A 75 21.77 -14.88 -0.43
C PRO A 75 21.36 -14.34 -1.81
N GLU A 76 20.91 -15.21 -2.73
CA GLU A 76 20.40 -14.82 -4.04
C GLU A 76 19.15 -13.93 -3.95
N LEU A 77 18.18 -14.29 -3.09
CA LEU A 77 16.95 -13.52 -2.91
C LEU A 77 17.20 -12.25 -2.11
N ARG A 78 18.10 -12.33 -1.13
CA ARG A 78 18.50 -11.18 -0.32
C ARG A 78 19.06 -10.05 -1.19
N ARG A 79 19.93 -10.36 -2.15
CA ARG A 79 20.48 -9.38 -3.11
C ARG A 79 19.39 -8.70 -3.93
N CYS A 80 18.37 -9.45 -4.38
CA CYS A 80 17.21 -8.88 -5.07
C CYS A 80 16.45 -7.87 -4.19
N ILE A 81 16.25 -8.17 -2.91
CA ILE A 81 15.57 -7.26 -1.98
C ILE A 81 16.42 -6.02 -1.69
N GLU A 82 17.73 -6.18 -1.48
CA GLU A 82 18.66 -5.08 -1.27
C GLU A 82 18.71 -4.14 -2.48
N PHE A 83 18.69 -4.68 -3.70
CA PHE A 83 18.57 -3.90 -4.93
C PHE A 83 17.26 -3.10 -4.98
N LEU A 84 16.11 -3.73 -4.70
CA LEU A 84 14.82 -3.02 -4.68
C LEU A 84 14.79 -1.90 -3.63
N ASP A 85 15.46 -2.08 -2.49
CA ASP A 85 15.61 -1.04 -1.47
C ASP A 85 16.53 0.09 -1.95
N ALA A 86 17.62 -0.23 -2.65
CA ALA A 86 18.51 0.75 -3.24
C ALA A 86 17.81 1.59 -4.34
N VAL A 87 16.98 0.95 -5.17
CA VAL A 87 16.14 1.66 -6.15
C VAL A 87 15.13 2.57 -5.46
N ALA A 88 14.44 2.10 -4.42
CA ALA A 88 13.52 2.93 -3.66
C ALA A 88 14.24 4.13 -2.99
N ALA A 89 15.48 3.94 -2.53
CA ALA A 89 16.30 5.02 -1.99
C ALA A 89 16.73 6.03 -3.08
N TYR A 90 17.05 5.55 -4.29
CA TYR A 90 17.36 6.38 -5.44
C TYR A 90 16.18 7.26 -5.87
N GLU A 91 14.96 6.71 -5.91
CA GLU A 91 13.74 7.44 -6.31
C GLU A 91 13.42 8.64 -5.38
N VAL A 92 13.71 8.50 -4.09
CA VAL A 92 13.51 9.56 -3.08
C VAL A 92 14.74 10.44 -2.85
N ALA A 93 15.87 10.10 -3.46
CA ALA A 93 17.11 10.87 -3.32
C ALA A 93 16.98 12.27 -3.94
N PRO A 94 17.61 13.29 -3.32
CA PRO A 94 17.64 14.63 -3.86
C PRO A 94 18.44 14.68 -5.16
N ASP A 95 18.08 15.62 -6.03
CA ASP A 95 18.56 15.71 -7.41
C ASP A 95 20.09 15.81 -7.49
N GLU A 96 20.74 16.49 -6.54
CA GLU A 96 22.20 16.70 -6.53
C GLU A 96 22.97 15.39 -6.29
N LYS A 97 22.40 14.48 -5.50
CA LYS A 97 23.04 13.19 -5.17
C LYS A 97 22.57 12.05 -6.06
N ARG A 98 21.52 12.26 -6.85
CA ARG A 98 20.88 11.21 -7.66
C ARG A 98 21.87 10.51 -8.58
N ARG A 99 22.73 11.27 -9.27
CA ARG A 99 23.75 10.69 -10.17
C ARG A 99 24.72 9.76 -9.42
N ALA A 100 25.24 10.20 -8.28
CA ALA A 100 26.13 9.40 -7.45
C ALA A 100 25.47 8.12 -6.93
N TYR A 101 24.21 8.21 -6.48
CA TYR A 101 23.42 7.04 -6.08
C TYR A 101 23.19 6.07 -7.25
N GLY A 102 22.86 6.59 -8.44
CA GLY A 102 22.68 5.77 -9.63
C GLY A 102 23.94 5.02 -10.04
N LEU A 103 25.10 5.69 -9.98
CA LEU A 103 26.39 5.05 -10.25
C LEU A 103 26.71 3.95 -9.22
N ASN A 104 26.42 4.19 -7.94
CA ASN A 104 26.60 3.19 -6.88
C ASN A 104 25.71 1.96 -7.10
N VAL A 105 24.45 2.16 -7.50
CA VAL A 105 23.54 1.06 -7.85
C VAL A 105 24.08 0.26 -9.06
N LEU A 106 24.56 0.95 -10.10
CA LEU A 106 25.16 0.31 -11.27
C LEU A 106 26.39 -0.52 -10.93
N ASP A 107 27.30 0.03 -10.13
CA ASP A 107 28.54 -0.65 -9.74
C ASP A 107 28.28 -1.82 -8.77
N THR A 108 27.38 -1.64 -7.80
CA THR A 108 27.11 -2.67 -6.80
C THR A 108 26.38 -3.88 -7.39
N TYR A 109 25.35 -3.69 -8.22
CA TYR A 109 24.46 -4.79 -8.62
C TYR A 109 24.67 -5.31 -10.05
N PHE A 110 25.36 -4.55 -10.90
CA PHE A 110 25.50 -4.89 -12.32
C PHE A 110 26.95 -5.07 -12.77
N ASN A 111 27.93 -4.84 -11.90
CA ASN A 111 29.32 -5.16 -12.18
C ASN A 111 29.53 -6.67 -12.04
N ASN A 112 30.10 -7.33 -13.07
CA ASN A 112 30.24 -8.79 -13.15
C ASN A 112 31.16 -9.38 -12.06
N GLY A 113 31.97 -8.54 -11.40
CA GLY A 113 32.83 -8.93 -10.27
C GLY A 113 32.22 -8.70 -8.88
N SER A 114 31.01 -8.13 -8.78
CA SER A 114 30.40 -7.82 -7.50
C SER A 114 29.73 -9.05 -6.88
N ALA A 115 29.93 -9.26 -5.58
CA ALA A 115 29.20 -10.27 -4.80
C ALA A 115 27.67 -10.07 -4.85
N ALA A 116 27.22 -8.83 -5.11
CA ALA A 116 25.82 -8.45 -5.22
C ALA A 116 25.25 -8.51 -6.64
N HIS A 117 25.98 -9.10 -7.61
CA HIS A 117 25.55 -9.18 -9.01
C HIS A 117 24.20 -9.89 -9.18
N LEU A 118 23.32 -9.31 -10.00
CA LEU A 118 21.98 -9.82 -10.31
C LEU A 118 21.93 -10.38 -11.75
N PRO A 119 22.05 -11.71 -11.93
CA PRO A 119 22.01 -12.33 -13.26
C PRO A 119 20.61 -12.30 -13.90
N GLU A 120 19.55 -12.02 -13.13
CA GLU A 120 18.18 -12.01 -13.62
C GLU A 120 17.87 -10.81 -14.54
N ILE A 121 18.73 -9.79 -14.54
CA ILE A 121 18.52 -8.57 -15.33
C ILE A 121 19.34 -8.67 -16.62
N PRO A 122 18.71 -8.58 -17.81
CA PRO A 122 19.43 -8.61 -19.08
C PRO A 122 20.41 -7.45 -19.23
N GLN A 123 21.59 -7.73 -19.79
CA GLN A 123 22.65 -6.74 -19.97
C GLN A 123 22.22 -5.55 -20.84
N GLU A 124 21.31 -5.76 -21.78
CA GLU A 124 20.73 -4.70 -22.64
C GLU A 124 20.02 -3.61 -21.82
N VAL A 125 19.28 -4.01 -20.78
CA VAL A 125 18.56 -3.08 -19.89
C VAL A 125 19.56 -2.30 -19.03
N VAL A 126 20.66 -2.95 -18.63
CA VAL A 126 21.74 -2.33 -17.86
C VAL A 126 22.47 -1.27 -18.70
N THR A 127 22.77 -1.58 -19.96
CA THR A 127 23.40 -0.62 -20.89
C THR A 127 22.52 0.61 -21.10
N GLU A 128 21.22 0.41 -21.32
CA GLU A 128 20.26 1.52 -21.46
C GLU A 128 20.20 2.38 -20.18
N CYS A 129 20.22 1.76 -19.00
CA CYS A 129 20.27 2.49 -17.73
C CYS A 129 21.57 3.29 -17.56
N ARG A 130 22.71 2.77 -18.04
CA ARG A 130 24.00 3.48 -17.98
C ARG A 130 23.98 4.71 -18.88
N GLU A 131 23.53 4.56 -20.12
CA GLU A 131 23.44 5.67 -21.08
C GLU A 131 22.48 6.77 -20.60
N LYS A 132 21.29 6.38 -20.11
CA LYS A 132 20.32 7.33 -19.56
C LYS A 132 20.85 8.05 -18.31
N LEU A 133 21.63 7.39 -17.47
CA LEU A 133 22.24 8.02 -16.29
C LEU A 133 23.27 9.10 -16.69
N GLU A 134 23.99 8.90 -17.79
CA GLU A 134 24.96 9.86 -18.32
C GLU A 134 24.28 11.05 -19.00
N GLN A 135 23.20 10.81 -19.74
CA GLN A 135 22.45 11.85 -20.45
C GLN A 135 21.57 12.67 -19.51
N SER A 136 20.70 12.02 -18.72
CA SER A 136 19.75 12.69 -17.82
C SER A 136 19.29 11.78 -16.68
N PRO A 137 19.72 12.03 -15.42
CA PRO A 137 19.31 11.22 -14.28
C PRO A 137 17.85 11.46 -13.91
N CYS A 138 16.96 10.56 -14.35
CA CYS A 138 15.53 10.59 -14.04
C CYS A 138 15.16 9.64 -12.90
N LYS A 139 14.03 9.89 -12.22
CA LYS A 139 13.59 9.07 -11.08
C LYS A 139 13.21 7.64 -11.49
N GLU A 140 12.74 7.45 -12.72
CA GLU A 140 12.24 6.17 -13.23
C GLU A 140 13.33 5.34 -13.92
N LEU A 141 14.62 5.69 -13.75
CA LEU A 141 15.73 5.05 -14.45
C LEU A 141 15.75 3.53 -14.29
N PHE A 142 15.62 3.06 -13.05
CA PHE A 142 15.68 1.63 -12.70
C PHE A 142 14.31 0.94 -12.69
N LYS A 143 13.25 1.60 -13.20
CA LYS A 143 11.89 1.06 -13.13
C LYS A 143 11.79 -0.30 -13.82
N GLU A 144 12.43 -0.45 -14.98
CA GLU A 144 12.42 -1.69 -15.75
C GLU A 144 13.24 -2.79 -15.08
N CYS A 145 14.43 -2.48 -14.58
CA CYS A 145 15.21 -3.41 -13.75
C CYS A 145 14.42 -3.90 -12.53
N ALA A 146 13.74 -2.98 -11.84
CA ALA A 146 12.93 -3.31 -10.68
C ALA A 146 11.66 -4.09 -11.07
N ARG A 147 11.14 -3.96 -12.30
CA ARG A 147 10.04 -4.78 -12.83
C ARG A 147 10.50 -6.21 -13.01
N ILE A 148 11.64 -6.42 -13.65
CA ILE A 148 12.24 -7.74 -13.91
C ILE A 148 12.52 -8.48 -12.59
N VAL A 149 13.12 -7.80 -11.61
CA VAL A 149 13.39 -8.41 -10.29
C VAL A 149 12.10 -8.79 -9.57
N ARG A 150 11.04 -7.98 -9.66
CA ARG A 150 9.74 -8.33 -9.06
C ARG A 150 9.09 -9.52 -9.76
N GLU A 151 9.20 -9.60 -11.08
CA GLU A 151 8.70 -10.72 -11.87
C GLU A 151 9.42 -12.02 -11.49
N TYR A 152 10.75 -11.99 -11.37
CA TYR A 152 11.53 -13.10 -10.85
C TYR A 152 11.07 -13.52 -9.44
N LEU A 153 10.95 -12.56 -8.50
CA LEU A 153 10.50 -12.84 -7.13
C LEU A 153 9.09 -13.42 -7.07
N SER A 154 8.20 -13.02 -7.99
CA SER A 154 6.83 -13.52 -8.06
C SER A 154 6.70 -14.95 -8.57
N GLY A 155 7.75 -15.50 -9.20
CA GLY A 155 7.77 -16.84 -9.75
C GLY A 155 8.13 -17.91 -8.72
N VAL A 156 9.27 -18.56 -8.95
CA VAL A 156 9.77 -19.66 -8.10
C VAL A 156 9.99 -19.22 -6.64
N PRO A 157 10.60 -18.06 -6.33
CA PRO A 157 10.82 -17.63 -4.94
C PRO A 157 9.52 -17.47 -4.16
N PHE A 158 8.47 -16.93 -4.78
CA PHE A 158 7.15 -16.81 -4.17
C PHE A 158 6.49 -18.17 -3.93
N SER A 159 6.62 -19.10 -4.86
CA SER A 159 6.12 -20.47 -4.68
C SER A 159 6.83 -21.19 -3.53
N CYS A 160 8.16 -21.07 -3.45
CA CYS A 160 8.93 -21.60 -2.32
C CYS A 160 8.52 -20.95 -0.99
N TYR A 161 8.30 -19.62 -0.98
CA TYR A 161 7.84 -18.90 0.21
C TYR A 161 6.53 -19.49 0.76
N GLN A 162 5.57 -19.82 -0.11
CA GLN A 162 4.28 -20.38 0.28
C GLN A 162 4.40 -21.71 1.04
N GLU A 163 5.43 -22.50 0.75
CA GLU A 163 5.68 -23.78 1.42
C GLU A 163 6.44 -23.64 2.75
N THR A 164 6.91 -22.44 3.09
CA THR A 164 7.72 -22.22 4.30
C THR A 164 6.90 -21.92 5.55
N MET A 165 7.57 -21.98 6.71
CA MET A 165 7.00 -21.53 7.99
C MET A 165 6.66 -20.03 8.01
N TYR A 166 7.29 -19.21 7.17
CA TYR A 166 7.03 -17.78 7.09
C TYR A 166 5.62 -17.50 6.53
N PHE A 167 5.21 -18.26 5.52
CA PHE A 167 3.84 -18.18 5.00
C PHE A 167 2.82 -18.72 6.01
N SER A 168 3.14 -19.81 6.69
CA SER A 168 2.29 -20.32 7.79
C SER A 168 2.10 -19.26 8.89
N ARG A 169 3.17 -18.52 9.25
CA ARG A 169 3.09 -17.38 10.17
C ARG A 169 2.24 -16.24 9.62
N PHE A 170 2.33 -15.95 8.33
CA PHE A 170 1.47 -14.95 7.68
C PHE A 170 -0.01 -15.35 7.78
N LEU A 171 -0.34 -16.63 7.58
CA LEU A 171 -1.71 -17.11 7.69
C LEU A 171 -2.25 -16.99 9.13
N GLN A 172 -1.42 -17.22 10.15
CA GLN A 172 -1.81 -16.96 11.55
C GLN A 172 -2.19 -15.49 11.79
N TRP A 173 -1.45 -14.55 11.19
CA TRP A 173 -1.79 -13.13 11.22
C TRP A 173 -3.07 -12.81 10.43
N LYS A 174 -3.28 -13.46 9.29
CA LYS A 174 -4.51 -13.34 8.51
C LYS A 174 -5.73 -13.85 9.25
N TRP A 175 -5.57 -14.95 9.97
CA TRP A 175 -6.61 -15.49 10.83
C TRP A 175 -6.99 -14.50 11.93
N LEU A 176 -5.99 -13.87 12.57
CA LEU A 176 -6.23 -12.80 13.55
C LEU A 176 -6.92 -11.58 12.93
N GLU A 177 -6.58 -11.21 11.70
CA GLU A 177 -7.25 -10.11 10.99
C GLU A 177 -8.74 -10.40 10.72
N ARG A 178 -9.11 -11.67 10.51
CA ARG A 178 -10.49 -12.10 10.26
C ARG A 178 -11.35 -12.25 11.52
N GLN A 179 -10.77 -12.13 12.71
CA GLN A 179 -11.52 -12.27 13.96
C GLN A 179 -12.61 -11.20 14.11
N PRO A 180 -13.78 -11.55 14.69
CA PRO A 180 -14.89 -10.62 14.81
C PRO A 180 -14.52 -9.43 15.70
N VAL A 181 -14.79 -8.23 15.18
CA VAL A 181 -14.55 -6.98 15.90
C VAL A 181 -15.79 -6.64 16.73
N THR A 182 -15.69 -6.79 18.05
CA THR A 182 -16.80 -6.54 18.99
C THR A 182 -16.62 -5.22 19.76
N LYS A 183 -17.63 -4.82 20.56
CA LYS A 183 -17.52 -3.67 21.47
C LYS A 183 -16.32 -3.82 22.42
N ASN A 184 -15.99 -5.06 22.80
CA ASN A 184 -14.92 -5.39 23.74
C ASN A 184 -13.52 -5.24 23.16
N THR A 185 -13.38 -5.04 21.84
CA THR A 185 -12.10 -4.76 21.18
C THR A 185 -11.60 -3.34 21.48
N PHE A 186 -12.50 -2.41 21.81
CA PHE A 186 -12.20 -0.99 21.98
C PHE A 186 -12.43 -0.51 23.42
N ARG A 187 -11.60 0.44 23.86
CA ARG A 187 -11.93 1.35 24.97
C ARG A 187 -12.57 2.58 24.37
N HIS A 188 -13.73 2.96 24.89
CA HIS A 188 -14.44 4.16 24.48
C HIS A 188 -14.08 5.28 25.46
N TYR A 189 -13.76 6.45 24.92
CA TYR A 189 -13.52 7.66 25.69
C TYR A 189 -14.71 8.62 25.46
N ARG A 190 -14.45 9.90 25.24
CA ARG A 190 -15.49 10.91 25.00
C ARG A 190 -16.07 10.88 23.59
N VAL A 191 -17.28 11.41 23.47
CA VAL A 191 -17.88 11.84 22.19
C VAL A 191 -17.12 13.06 21.68
N LEU A 192 -16.70 13.02 20.42
CA LEU A 192 -16.01 14.10 19.71
C LEU A 192 -16.97 15.00 18.95
N GLY A 193 -18.14 14.48 18.57
CA GLY A 193 -19.18 15.23 17.89
C GLY A 193 -20.43 14.37 17.67
N LYS A 194 -21.57 15.04 17.54
CA LYS A 194 -22.86 14.41 17.20
C LYS A 194 -23.27 14.86 15.80
N GLY A 195 -23.73 13.93 14.97
CA GLY A 195 -24.26 14.22 13.64
C GLY A 195 -25.61 13.53 13.43
N GLY A 196 -26.25 13.78 12.28
CA GLY A 196 -27.59 13.26 11.97
C GLY A 196 -27.71 11.72 11.98
N PHE A 197 -26.59 10.99 11.87
CA PHE A 197 -26.55 9.52 11.88
C PHE A 197 -25.94 8.92 13.15
N GLY A 198 -25.78 9.72 14.22
CA GLY A 198 -25.32 9.25 15.53
C GLY A 198 -24.08 9.98 16.06
N GLU A 199 -23.43 9.36 17.04
CA GLU A 199 -22.34 9.98 17.80
C GLU A 199 -20.97 9.44 17.35
N VAL A 200 -20.01 10.34 17.18
CA VAL A 200 -18.61 9.99 16.93
C VAL A 200 -17.87 9.98 18.25
N CYS A 201 -17.29 8.84 18.63
CA CYS A 201 -16.51 8.72 19.87
C CYS A 201 -15.02 8.44 19.59
N ALA A 202 -14.17 8.95 20.48
CA ALA A 202 -12.77 8.57 20.52
C ALA A 202 -12.63 7.15 21.08
N CYS A 203 -11.96 6.28 20.35
CA CYS A 203 -11.75 4.89 20.73
C CYS A 203 -10.25 4.54 20.72
N GLN A 204 -9.88 3.52 21.50
CA GLN A 204 -8.56 2.92 21.44
C GLN A 204 -8.68 1.41 21.38
N VAL A 205 -7.91 0.78 20.48
CA VAL A 205 -7.82 -0.68 20.41
C VAL A 205 -7.16 -1.19 21.68
N ARG A 206 -7.82 -2.07 22.43
CA ARG A 206 -7.31 -2.58 23.72
C ARG A 206 -5.98 -3.32 23.59
N ALA A 207 -5.80 -4.08 22.51
CA ALA A 207 -4.63 -4.92 22.32
C ALA A 207 -3.41 -4.11 21.85
N THR A 208 -3.57 -3.22 20.85
CA THR A 208 -2.45 -2.46 20.27
C THR A 208 -2.28 -1.05 20.83
N ALA A 209 -3.25 -0.57 21.60
CA ALA A 209 -3.34 0.81 22.09
C ALA A 209 -3.42 1.89 21.00
N SER A 210 -3.64 1.50 19.74
CA SER A 210 -3.81 2.44 18.62
C SER A 210 -5.12 3.22 18.75
N LYS A 211 -5.04 4.55 18.62
CA LYS A 211 -6.21 5.43 18.64
C LYS A 211 -6.96 5.40 17.31
N ARG A 212 -8.28 5.31 17.37
CA ARG A 212 -9.17 5.42 16.21
C ARG A 212 -10.42 6.22 16.60
N SER A 213 -11.06 6.88 15.65
CA SER A 213 -12.42 7.39 15.83
C SER A 213 -13.42 6.34 15.35
N ARG A 214 -14.56 6.24 16.03
CA ARG A 214 -15.65 5.32 15.65
C ARG A 214 -16.96 6.08 15.59
N LEU A 215 -17.74 5.84 14.53
CA LEU A 215 -19.10 6.33 14.41
C LEU A 215 -20.05 5.28 14.98
N SER A 216 -20.86 5.65 15.96
CA SER A 216 -21.91 4.83 16.53
C SER A 216 -23.25 5.27 15.96
N SER A 217 -23.71 4.60 14.90
CA SER A 217 -25.07 4.72 14.37
C SER A 217 -26.00 3.73 15.07
N GLN A 218 -27.26 4.13 15.28
CA GLN A 218 -28.38 3.30 15.75
C GLN A 218 -28.24 1.83 15.31
N GLY A 219 -27.98 0.92 16.25
CA GLY A 219 -28.00 -0.53 16.04
C GLY A 219 -26.93 -1.16 15.13
N ARG A 220 -26.09 -0.41 14.39
CA ARG A 220 -25.00 -0.96 13.56
C ARG A 220 -23.76 -0.10 13.68
N VAL A 221 -22.64 -0.69 14.12
CA VAL A 221 -21.41 0.06 14.36
C VAL A 221 -20.44 -0.05 13.17
N ARG A 222 -20.20 1.04 12.44
CA ARG A 222 -19.17 1.08 11.37
C ARG A 222 -17.84 1.58 11.94
N VAL A 223 -16.78 0.79 11.77
CA VAL A 223 -15.41 1.22 12.04
C VAL A 223 -14.90 1.96 10.80
N MET A 224 -14.65 3.26 10.90
CA MET A 224 -13.92 3.95 9.83
C MET A 224 -12.45 3.52 9.88
N ARG A 225 -12.03 2.64 8.96
CA ARG A 225 -10.62 2.48 8.61
C ARG A 225 -10.23 3.75 7.85
N LYS A 226 -9.29 4.56 8.38
CA LYS A 226 -8.53 5.47 7.51
C LYS A 226 -7.76 4.58 6.52
N ARG A 227 -8.21 4.50 5.27
CA ARG A 227 -7.26 4.28 4.17
C ARG A 227 -6.37 5.52 4.21
N GLN A 228 -5.07 5.35 4.45
CA GLN A 228 -4.14 6.43 4.16
C GLN A 228 -4.12 6.57 2.63
N PRO A 229 -4.51 7.71 2.04
CA PRO A 229 -4.07 8.04 0.71
C PRO A 229 -2.59 8.40 0.82
N TRP A 230 -1.75 7.67 0.10
CA TRP A 230 -0.43 8.15 -0.24
C TRP A 230 -0.61 9.41 -1.09
N ALA A 231 -0.34 10.57 -0.51
CA ALA A 231 -0.20 11.82 -1.23
C ALA A 231 1.23 12.31 -0.99
N PRO A 232 2.07 12.47 -2.04
CA PRO A 232 3.37 13.10 -1.88
C PRO A 232 3.13 14.56 -1.49
N SER A 233 3.75 14.98 -0.40
CA SER A 233 3.79 16.37 0.04
C SER A 233 4.60 17.22 -0.94
N GLY A 234 3.96 17.71 -2.00
CA GLY A 234 4.45 18.84 -2.78
C GLY A 234 4.08 20.13 -2.07
N ARG A 235 5.07 20.84 -1.53
CA ARG A 235 4.92 22.23 -1.08
C ARG A 235 4.67 23.08 -2.33
N THR A 236 3.50 23.68 -2.44
CA THR A 236 3.33 24.86 -3.30
C THR A 236 3.55 26.08 -2.42
N ASP A 237 4.70 26.72 -2.59
CA ASP A 237 4.93 28.06 -2.07
C ASP A 237 3.96 29.07 -2.71
N PRO A 238 3.50 30.08 -1.96
CA PRO A 238 2.66 31.15 -2.50
C PRO A 238 3.53 32.11 -3.31
N ARG A 239 3.25 32.24 -4.62
CA ARG A 239 3.82 33.33 -5.43
C ARG A 239 3.20 34.68 -5.02
N PRO A 240 4.00 35.76 -4.92
CA PRO A 240 3.52 37.07 -4.53
C PRO A 240 2.86 37.81 -5.71
N ALA A 241 1.98 38.73 -5.34
CA ALA A 241 1.35 39.70 -6.22
C ALA A 241 2.39 40.60 -6.93
N SER A 242 2.21 40.82 -8.23
CA SER A 242 2.69 42.04 -8.88
C SER A 242 1.73 42.48 -9.99
N CYS A 243 1.67 43.80 -10.10
CA CYS A 243 0.70 44.63 -10.79
C CYS A 243 1.15 44.89 -12.24
N GLY A 244 0.23 45.07 -13.19
CA GLY A 244 0.58 45.57 -14.54
C GLY A 244 -0.50 45.42 -15.63
N ARG A 245 -1.19 46.54 -15.88
CA ARG A 245 -2.06 46.96 -17.03
C ARG A 245 -1.84 46.19 -18.36
N THR A 246 -2.84 45.97 -19.21
CA THR A 246 -3.60 47.00 -19.98
C THR A 246 -4.91 46.47 -20.57
N ARG A 247 -5.87 47.39 -20.75
CA ARG A 247 -7.15 47.22 -21.45
C ARG A 247 -6.95 47.10 -22.96
N GLY A 248 -7.77 46.27 -23.63
CA GLY A 248 -7.97 46.29 -25.07
C GLY A 248 -9.19 45.43 -25.47
N ARG A 249 -10.24 46.08 -25.98
CA ARG A 249 -11.47 45.48 -26.53
C ARG A 249 -11.21 44.74 -27.85
N ASN A 250 -12.00 43.70 -28.14
CA ASN A 250 -12.80 43.53 -29.39
C ASN A 250 -13.36 42.08 -29.45
N THR A 251 -14.67 41.89 -29.26
CA THR A 251 -15.70 41.64 -30.30
C THR A 251 -15.46 40.42 -31.19
N ALA A 252 -16.25 39.36 -30.98
CA ALA A 252 -16.99 38.64 -32.04
C ALA A 252 -17.86 37.52 -31.44
N ARG A 253 -19.18 37.63 -31.64
CA ARG A 253 -20.17 36.55 -31.52
C ARG A 253 -20.06 35.65 -32.75
N VAL A 254 -20.28 34.33 -32.61
CA VAL A 254 -21.21 33.49 -33.43
C VAL A 254 -21.51 32.19 -32.62
N PRO A 255 -22.74 31.63 -32.67
CA PRO A 255 -23.29 30.75 -31.64
C PRO A 255 -23.24 29.25 -31.98
N ARG A 256 -23.32 28.42 -30.94
CA ARG A 256 -23.60 26.98 -31.02
C ARG A 256 -25.11 26.74 -31.15
N ARG A 257 -25.53 25.88 -32.08
CA ARG A 257 -26.82 25.17 -32.05
C ARG A 257 -26.57 23.64 -31.98
N PRO A 258 -27.35 22.90 -31.15
CA PRO A 258 -27.49 21.43 -31.18
C PRO A 258 -28.82 21.06 -31.88
N PRO A 259 -29.46 19.90 -31.63
CA PRO A 259 -29.07 18.49 -31.75
C PRO A 259 -29.99 17.74 -32.75
N ASN A 260 -29.76 16.45 -33.06
CA ASN A 260 -30.79 15.51 -33.60
C ASN A 260 -30.23 14.07 -33.53
N THR A 261 -30.73 13.20 -32.64
CA THR A 261 -31.92 12.33 -32.69
C THR A 261 -31.62 10.90 -33.15
N CYS A 262 -32.10 9.96 -32.34
CA CYS A 262 -32.11 8.51 -32.52
C CYS A 262 -32.80 8.06 -33.80
N VAL A 263 -32.31 7.00 -34.44
CA VAL A 263 -33.15 6.04 -35.19
C VAL A 263 -32.65 4.61 -34.96
N ARG A 264 -33.50 3.78 -34.34
CA ARG A 264 -33.51 2.32 -34.41
C ARG A 264 -33.92 1.89 -35.83
N LYS A 265 -33.36 0.80 -36.36
CA LYS A 265 -34.13 -0.23 -37.09
C LYS A 265 -33.36 -1.56 -37.17
N ARG A 266 -34.10 -2.64 -36.90
CA ARG A 266 -33.76 -4.07 -37.07
C ARG A 266 -33.91 -4.46 -38.55
N ALA A 267 -33.21 -5.52 -38.99
CA ALA A 267 -33.77 -6.82 -39.41
C ALA A 267 -32.89 -7.57 -40.44
N GLY A 268 -32.83 -8.91 -40.28
CA GLY A 268 -32.47 -9.93 -41.30
C GLY A 268 -30.96 -10.22 -41.39
N GLY A 269 -30.43 -11.43 -41.22
CA GLY A 269 -30.99 -12.77 -41.24
C GLY A 269 -30.31 -13.58 -42.35
N THR A 270 -29.48 -14.59 -42.01
CA THR A 270 -29.27 -15.88 -42.69
C THR A 270 -28.01 -16.60 -42.17
N GLU A 271 -28.22 -17.76 -41.54
CA GLU A 271 -27.25 -18.88 -41.54
C GLU A 271 -27.38 -19.63 -42.88
N PRO A 272 -26.43 -20.53 -43.24
CA PRO A 272 -26.62 -21.93 -42.84
C PRO A 272 -25.34 -22.70 -42.46
N SER A 273 -25.63 -23.85 -41.86
CA SER A 273 -24.82 -24.94 -41.31
C SER A 273 -23.91 -25.71 -42.29
N GLY A 274 -22.75 -26.16 -41.77
CA GLY A 274 -22.30 -27.57 -41.82
C GLY A 274 -21.44 -28.04 -42.99
N TYR A 275 -20.25 -28.60 -42.70
CA TYR A 275 -19.94 -30.03 -42.90
C TYR A 275 -18.52 -30.40 -42.39
N LEU A 276 -18.45 -31.49 -41.63
CA LEU A 276 -17.24 -32.25 -41.26
C LEU A 276 -16.74 -33.09 -42.44
N ARG A 277 -15.41 -33.24 -42.62
CA ARG A 277 -14.74 -34.57 -42.81
C ARG A 277 -13.19 -34.52 -42.89
N SER A 278 -12.60 -35.60 -42.35
CA SER A 278 -11.31 -36.27 -42.66
C SER A 278 -10.01 -35.51 -42.34
N GLU A 279 -9.00 -36.10 -41.70
CA GLU A 279 -8.58 -37.52 -41.57
C GLU A 279 -8.41 -38.01 -40.12
#